data_AF-A0A096LUH4-F1
#
_entry.id   AF-A0A096LUH4-F1
#
_cell.length_a   1.000
_cell.length_b   1.000
_cell.length_c   1.000
_cell.angle_alpha   90.00
_cell.angle_beta   90.00
_cell.angle_gamma   90.00
#
_symmetry.space_group_name_H-M   'P 1'
#
loop_
_entity.id
_entity.type
_entity.pdbx_description
1 polymer ?
#
loop_
_entity_poly.entity_id
_entity_poly.type
_entity_poly.pdbx_seq_one_letter_code
_entity_poly.pdbx_strand_id
1 'polypeptide(L)'
;ILMSLLLFKSTKLELQVPELPVVALHGKDVALNCSFNHTSPFNLSDVTVFWQLTDTKRSVHGFFMGQDQLTEQAESYANRTSLFPSQLTMGNASLLLRRVAVADEGSYTCFVRVQEYDSAALLLQVAAPYTKPEVTLEPESNLRPGDEVALTCVAYGGYPKADVIWQDGSGRNLTDNITTSVVANEQGLFTMTSVLTVVLEPNSSFSCRLINPLLSEERSIFVTVTGGPVLFP
;
A
#
# COMPACT_ATOMS: atom_id res chain seq x y z
N ILE A 1 -6.66 60.33 -21.05
CA ILE A 1 -7.69 59.34 -20.64
C ILE A 1 -7.06 57.96 -20.84
N LEU A 2 -6.98 57.21 -19.75
CA LEU A 2 -6.20 55.99 -19.55
C LEU A 2 -6.87 54.82 -20.29
N MET A 3 -6.18 54.10 -21.19
CA MET A 3 -6.60 52.73 -21.56
C MET A 3 -5.75 51.76 -20.75
N SER A 4 -6.27 51.40 -19.59
CA SER A 4 -5.80 50.24 -18.82
C SER A 4 -6.06 48.98 -19.64
N LEU A 5 -4.99 48.32 -20.07
CA LEU A 5 -5.04 46.92 -20.50
C LEU A 5 -5.39 46.08 -19.26
N LEU A 6 -6.66 45.71 -19.12
CA LEU A 6 -7.06 44.63 -18.23
C LEU A 6 -6.43 43.36 -18.80
N LEU A 7 -5.32 42.92 -18.20
CA LEU A 7 -4.83 41.56 -18.36
C LEU A 7 -5.88 40.65 -17.73
N PHE A 8 -6.81 40.13 -18.54
CA PHE A 8 -7.57 38.96 -18.16
C PHE A 8 -6.56 37.84 -17.95
N LYS A 9 -6.26 37.50 -16.69
CA LYS A 9 -5.63 36.22 -16.39
C LYS A 9 -6.62 35.16 -16.89
N SER A 10 -6.33 34.54 -18.03
CA SER A 10 -7.02 33.32 -18.44
C SER A 10 -6.78 32.32 -17.31
N THR A 11 -7.80 32.08 -16.50
CA THR A 11 -7.72 31.09 -15.43
C THR A 11 -7.75 29.74 -16.10
N LYS A 12 -6.55 29.20 -16.32
CA LYS A 12 -6.37 27.86 -16.87
C LYS A 12 -6.99 26.85 -15.90
N LEU A 13 -7.69 25.84 -16.40
CA LEU A 13 -8.10 24.71 -15.57
C LEU A 13 -6.83 24.05 -14.99
N GLU A 14 -6.77 23.89 -13.68
CA GLU A 14 -5.64 23.27 -12.98
C GLU A 14 -6.17 22.21 -12.02
N LEU A 15 -5.73 20.96 -12.21
CA LEU A 15 -6.06 19.85 -11.34
C LEU A 15 -5.10 19.80 -10.15
N GLN A 16 -5.66 19.43 -9.01
CA GLN A 16 -4.97 19.23 -7.74
C GLN A 16 -5.13 17.76 -7.35
N VAL A 17 -3.99 17.11 -7.17
CA VAL A 17 -3.87 15.72 -6.71
C VAL A 17 -2.84 15.67 -5.58
N PRO A 18 -2.87 14.63 -4.72
CA PRO A 18 -1.85 14.44 -3.70
C PRO A 18 -0.44 14.36 -4.31
N GLU A 19 0.51 15.10 -3.74
CA GLU A 19 1.94 15.00 -4.10
C GLU A 19 2.59 13.73 -3.54
N LEU A 20 2.09 13.28 -2.39
CA LEU A 20 2.53 12.04 -1.76
C LEU A 20 1.67 10.86 -2.22
N PRO A 21 2.22 9.64 -2.24
CA PRO A 21 1.45 8.45 -2.57
C PRO A 21 0.26 8.25 -1.62
N VAL A 22 -0.88 7.86 -2.18
CA VAL A 22 -2.06 7.47 -1.43
C VAL A 22 -1.88 6.01 -1.00
N VAL A 23 -1.79 5.77 0.31
CA VAL A 23 -1.70 4.41 0.86
C VAL A 23 -3.11 3.87 1.10
N ALA A 24 -3.47 2.78 0.43
CA ALA A 24 -4.74 2.09 0.57
C ALA A 24 -4.58 0.74 1.26
N LEU A 25 -5.50 0.42 2.18
CA LEU A 25 -5.53 -0.90 2.81
C LEU A 25 -6.18 -1.93 1.88
N HIS A 26 -5.51 -3.07 1.72
CA HIS A 26 -6.04 -4.21 0.98
C HIS A 26 -7.45 -4.61 1.48
N GLY A 27 -8.36 -4.82 0.56
CA GLY A 27 -9.77 -5.16 0.81
C GLY A 27 -10.64 -4.00 1.30
N LYS A 28 -10.08 -2.81 1.54
CA LYS A 28 -10.82 -1.60 1.90
C LYS A 28 -11.08 -0.72 0.68
N ASP A 29 -11.95 0.27 0.87
CA ASP A 29 -12.23 1.27 -0.14
C ASP A 29 -11.28 2.46 0.03
N VAL A 30 -10.90 3.11 -1.07
CA VAL A 30 -10.04 4.31 -1.08
C VAL A 30 -10.60 5.35 -2.04
N ALA A 31 -10.47 6.62 -1.67
CA ALA A 31 -10.71 7.73 -2.58
C ALA A 31 -9.37 8.21 -3.18
N LEU A 32 -9.27 8.19 -4.51
CA LEU A 32 -8.17 8.79 -5.25
C LEU A 32 -8.54 10.24 -5.54
N ASN A 33 -7.92 11.15 -4.78
CA ASN A 33 -8.31 12.56 -4.80
C ASN A 33 -7.87 13.24 -6.09
N CYS A 34 -8.85 13.88 -6.75
CA CYS A 34 -8.62 14.76 -7.88
C CYS A 34 -9.63 15.90 -7.78
N SER A 35 -9.14 17.12 -7.56
CA SER A 35 -9.97 18.31 -7.51
C SER A 35 -9.53 19.33 -8.51
N PHE A 36 -10.44 20.22 -8.91
CA PHE A 36 -10.11 21.32 -9.82
C PHE A 36 -10.89 22.57 -9.40
N ASN A 37 -10.25 23.72 -9.57
CA ASN A 37 -10.89 25.00 -9.33
C ASN A 37 -11.49 25.53 -10.63
N HIS A 38 -12.66 26.15 -10.52
CA HIS A 38 -13.33 26.80 -11.64
C HIS A 38 -13.90 28.14 -11.19
N THR A 39 -13.94 29.09 -12.14
CA THR A 39 -14.39 30.47 -11.87
C THR A 39 -15.76 30.77 -12.46
N SER A 40 -16.23 29.95 -13.40
CA SER A 40 -17.51 30.12 -14.10
C SER A 40 -18.44 28.94 -13.85
N PRO A 41 -19.74 29.18 -13.61
CA PRO A 41 -20.70 28.10 -13.41
C PRO A 41 -20.86 27.28 -14.68
N PHE A 42 -21.05 25.98 -14.53
CA PHE A 42 -21.31 25.02 -15.61
C PHE A 42 -22.31 23.96 -15.15
N ASN A 43 -22.93 23.27 -16.10
CA ASN A 43 -23.81 22.15 -15.82
C ASN A 43 -23.03 20.85 -15.72
N LEU A 44 -23.60 19.86 -15.03
CA LEU A 44 -22.99 18.53 -14.92
C LEU A 44 -22.76 17.87 -16.29
N SER A 45 -23.61 18.16 -17.28
CA SER A 45 -23.47 17.68 -18.66
C SER A 45 -22.23 18.22 -19.37
N ASP A 46 -21.69 19.34 -18.92
CA ASP A 46 -20.55 20.03 -19.53
C ASP A 46 -19.21 19.45 -19.02
N VAL A 47 -19.25 18.65 -17.95
CA VAL A 47 -18.07 18.02 -17.36
C VAL A 47 -17.82 16.67 -18.00
N THR A 48 -16.58 16.45 -18.40
CA THR A 48 -16.03 15.14 -18.71
C THR A 48 -14.94 14.80 -17.70
N VAL A 49 -15.06 13.64 -17.05
CA VAL A 49 -14.01 13.09 -16.20
C VAL A 49 -13.61 11.73 -16.75
N PHE A 50 -12.31 11.52 -16.84
CA PHE A 50 -11.75 10.24 -17.24
C PHE A 50 -10.61 9.85 -16.32
N TRP A 51 -10.69 8.64 -15.78
CA TRP A 51 -9.62 8.02 -15.01
C TRP A 51 -9.05 6.86 -15.81
N GLN A 52 -7.72 6.77 -15.87
CA GLN A 52 -7.01 5.66 -16.47
C GLN A 52 -5.72 5.35 -15.71
N LEU A 53 -5.20 4.15 -15.93
CA LEU A 53 -3.84 3.81 -15.53
C LEU A 53 -2.84 4.63 -16.34
N THR A 54 -1.88 5.25 -15.65
CA THR A 54 -0.88 6.12 -16.28
C THR A 54 -0.03 5.35 -17.27
N ASP A 55 0.41 4.14 -16.93
CA ASP A 55 1.39 3.39 -17.73
C ASP A 55 0.75 2.64 -18.90
N THR A 56 -0.37 1.97 -18.65
CA THR A 56 -1.03 1.10 -19.65
C THR A 56 -2.15 1.79 -20.42
N LYS A 57 -2.56 2.99 -19.99
CA LYS A 57 -3.70 3.75 -20.55
C LYS A 57 -5.05 3.00 -20.51
N ARG A 58 -5.15 1.93 -19.72
CA ARG A 58 -6.40 1.19 -19.51
C ARG A 58 -7.41 2.07 -18.78
N SER A 59 -8.65 2.11 -19.28
CA SER A 59 -9.72 2.88 -18.67
C SER A 59 -10.12 2.31 -17.31
N VAL A 60 -10.17 3.19 -16.31
CA VAL A 60 -10.58 2.88 -14.94
C VAL A 60 -12.01 3.35 -14.68
N HIS A 61 -12.36 4.55 -15.13
CA HIS A 61 -13.71 5.10 -15.02
C HIS A 61 -13.90 6.26 -16.01
N GLY A 62 -15.07 6.36 -16.63
CA GLY A 62 -15.43 7.46 -17.53
C GLY A 62 -16.76 8.07 -17.15
N PHE A 63 -16.86 9.40 -17.24
CA PHE A 63 -18.08 10.16 -17.00
C PHE A 63 -18.18 11.28 -18.04
N PHE A 64 -19.26 11.28 -18.82
CA PHE A 64 -19.57 12.37 -19.76
C PHE A 64 -21.07 12.37 -20.10
N MET A 65 -21.56 13.52 -20.57
CA MET A 65 -23.00 13.74 -20.81
C MET A 65 -23.85 13.54 -19.54
N GLY A 66 -23.29 13.84 -18.37
CA GLY A 66 -23.99 13.79 -17.08
C GLY A 66 -24.19 12.39 -16.49
N GLN A 67 -23.51 11.37 -17.01
CA GLN A 67 -23.62 9.99 -16.52
C GLN A 67 -22.31 9.20 -16.67
N ASP A 68 -22.23 8.08 -15.97
CA ASP A 68 -21.13 7.10 -16.07
C ASP A 68 -21.13 6.42 -17.45
N GLN A 69 -19.95 6.21 -18.00
CA GLN A 69 -19.71 5.70 -19.35
C GLN A 69 -18.65 4.59 -19.26
N LEU A 70 -19.12 3.37 -18.98
CA LEU A 70 -18.28 2.26 -18.52
C LEU A 70 -18.06 1.16 -19.56
N THR A 71 -18.46 1.38 -20.82
CA THR A 71 -18.33 0.37 -21.90
C THR A 71 -16.89 -0.08 -22.12
N GLU A 72 -15.93 0.85 -22.05
CA GLU A 72 -14.49 0.59 -22.25
C GLU A 72 -13.74 0.36 -20.92
N GLN A 73 -14.46 0.28 -19.79
CA GLN A 73 -13.85 0.08 -18.48
C GLN A 73 -13.13 -1.27 -18.45
N ALA A 74 -11.88 -1.28 -17.99
CA ALA A 74 -11.16 -2.54 -17.81
C ALA A 74 -11.87 -3.42 -16.76
N GLU A 75 -12.01 -4.71 -17.09
CA GLU A 75 -12.82 -5.68 -16.33
C GLU A 75 -12.46 -5.74 -14.84
N SER A 76 -11.18 -5.57 -14.49
CA SER A 76 -10.70 -5.54 -13.10
C SER A 76 -11.31 -4.41 -12.24
N TYR A 77 -11.88 -3.37 -12.85
CA TYR A 77 -12.51 -2.23 -12.18
C TYR A 77 -14.05 -2.27 -12.19
N ALA A 78 -14.64 -3.24 -12.90
CA ALA A 78 -16.09 -3.37 -13.01
C ALA A 78 -16.75 -3.50 -11.63
N ASN A 79 -17.79 -2.70 -11.37
CA ASN A 79 -18.51 -2.63 -10.10
C ASN A 79 -17.64 -2.26 -8.87
N ARG A 80 -16.45 -1.71 -9.11
CA ARG A 80 -15.52 -1.29 -8.05
C ARG A 80 -15.28 0.20 -8.03
N THR A 81 -15.58 0.93 -9.11
CA THR A 81 -15.33 2.36 -9.17
C THR A 81 -16.61 3.20 -9.18
N SER A 82 -16.54 4.40 -8.64
CA SER A 82 -17.59 5.41 -8.77
C SER A 82 -17.02 6.81 -8.55
N LEU A 83 -17.56 7.81 -9.26
CA LEU A 83 -17.33 9.22 -8.95
C LEU A 83 -18.35 9.73 -7.91
N PHE A 84 -18.29 11.03 -7.62
CA PHE A 84 -19.26 11.75 -6.80
C PHE A 84 -20.02 12.76 -7.68
N PRO A 85 -21.04 12.35 -8.47
CA PRO A 85 -21.65 13.23 -9.47
C PRO A 85 -22.20 14.54 -8.92
N SER A 86 -22.77 14.51 -7.72
CA SER A 86 -23.27 15.71 -7.03
C SER A 86 -22.17 16.68 -6.63
N GLN A 87 -20.90 16.26 -6.62
CA GLN A 87 -19.75 17.06 -6.22
C GLN A 87 -18.85 17.49 -7.40
N LEU A 88 -19.11 16.99 -8.60
CA LEU A 88 -18.35 17.36 -9.80
C LEU A 88 -18.46 18.85 -10.11
N THR A 89 -19.66 19.44 -9.96
CA THR A 89 -19.87 20.89 -10.13
C THR A 89 -19.23 21.74 -9.04
N MET A 90 -18.82 21.12 -7.93
CA MET A 90 -18.03 21.76 -6.87
C MET A 90 -16.53 21.52 -7.03
N GLY A 91 -16.11 20.91 -8.15
CA GLY A 91 -14.70 20.66 -8.44
C GLY A 91 -14.16 19.33 -7.91
N ASN A 92 -14.99 18.41 -7.41
CA ASN A 92 -14.53 17.11 -6.94
C ASN A 92 -14.67 16.04 -8.03
N ALA A 93 -13.56 15.70 -8.68
CA ALA A 93 -13.43 14.63 -9.68
C ALA A 93 -12.82 13.34 -9.10
N SER A 94 -12.80 13.19 -7.78
CA SER A 94 -12.17 12.06 -7.10
C SER A 94 -12.86 10.74 -7.41
N LEU A 95 -12.06 9.67 -7.49
CA LEU A 95 -12.53 8.32 -7.76
C LEU A 95 -12.60 7.50 -6.48
N LEU A 96 -13.77 6.97 -6.14
CA LEU A 96 -13.87 5.90 -5.15
C LEU A 96 -13.53 4.57 -5.81
N LEU A 97 -12.48 3.89 -5.33
CA LEU A 97 -12.13 2.52 -5.69
C LEU A 97 -12.44 1.58 -4.52
N ARG A 98 -13.30 0.60 -4.76
CA ARG A 98 -13.78 -0.34 -3.75
C ARG A 98 -12.98 -1.64 -3.70
N ARG A 99 -12.81 -2.17 -2.49
CA ARG A 99 -12.15 -3.46 -2.23
C ARG A 99 -10.78 -3.54 -2.92
N VAL A 100 -9.87 -2.63 -2.58
CA VAL A 100 -8.54 -2.50 -3.19
C VAL A 100 -7.78 -3.82 -3.15
N ALA A 101 -7.23 -4.23 -4.29
CA ALA A 101 -6.39 -5.41 -4.45
C ALA A 101 -4.93 -4.97 -4.67
N VAL A 102 -3.97 -5.88 -4.42
CA VAL A 102 -2.54 -5.60 -4.66
C VAL A 102 -2.28 -5.18 -6.11
N ALA A 103 -2.99 -5.79 -7.06
CA ALA A 103 -2.88 -5.48 -8.48
C ALA A 103 -3.37 -4.07 -8.88
N ASP A 104 -4.07 -3.35 -7.99
CA ASP A 104 -4.46 -1.97 -8.24
C ASP A 104 -3.32 -0.98 -7.95
N GLU A 105 -2.23 -1.41 -7.28
CA GLU A 105 -1.07 -0.56 -7.03
C GLU A 105 -0.49 0.00 -8.33
N GLY A 106 -0.22 1.31 -8.35
CA GLY A 106 0.32 1.97 -9.54
C GLY A 106 -0.10 3.42 -9.67
N SER A 107 0.30 4.03 -10.79
CA SER A 107 -0.03 5.43 -11.08
C SER A 107 -1.35 5.54 -11.83
N TYR A 108 -2.17 6.49 -11.40
CA TYR A 108 -3.48 6.81 -11.98
C TYR A 108 -3.46 8.25 -12.48
N THR A 109 -3.96 8.48 -13.68
CA THR A 109 -4.14 9.83 -14.23
C THR A 109 -5.62 10.19 -14.25
N CYS A 110 -5.94 11.33 -13.63
CA CYS A 110 -7.23 12.00 -13.68
C CYS A 110 -7.21 13.02 -14.82
N PHE A 111 -8.21 12.98 -15.69
CA PHE A 111 -8.43 13.94 -16.75
C PHE A 111 -9.76 14.63 -16.50
N VAL A 112 -9.76 15.96 -16.50
CA VAL A 112 -11.00 16.74 -16.39
C VAL A 112 -11.06 17.70 -17.56
N ARG A 113 -12.24 17.74 -18.19
CA ARG A 113 -12.59 18.75 -19.18
C ARG A 113 -13.90 19.40 -18.78
N VAL A 114 -13.91 20.72 -18.79
CA VAL A 114 -15.12 21.53 -18.71
C VAL A 114 -15.17 22.38 -20.00
N GLN A 115 -14.70 23.61 -19.94
CA GLN A 115 -14.40 24.42 -21.13
C GLN A 115 -12.97 24.16 -21.60
N GLU A 116 -12.04 24.19 -20.66
CA GLU A 116 -10.64 23.80 -20.85
C GLU A 116 -10.42 22.36 -20.36
N TYR A 117 -9.23 21.84 -20.63
CA TYR A 117 -8.81 20.49 -20.30
C TYR A 117 -7.50 20.54 -19.53
N ASP A 118 -7.39 19.71 -18.50
CA ASP A 118 -6.14 19.48 -17.80
C ASP A 118 -6.11 18.06 -17.20
N SER A 119 -4.91 17.61 -16.82
CA SER A 119 -4.67 16.25 -16.33
C SER A 119 -3.62 16.22 -15.24
N ALA A 120 -3.84 15.43 -14.20
CA ALA A 120 -2.89 15.23 -13.12
C ALA A 120 -2.83 13.76 -12.73
N ALA A 121 -1.66 13.30 -12.31
CA ALA A 121 -1.42 11.91 -11.94
C ALA A 121 -1.04 11.79 -10.46
N LEU A 122 -1.51 10.73 -9.82
CA LEU A 122 -1.14 10.36 -8.45
C LEU A 122 -0.65 8.91 -8.42
N LEU A 123 0.03 8.56 -7.34
CA LEU A 123 0.48 7.20 -7.07
C LEU A 123 -0.39 6.57 -5.99
N LEU A 124 -0.94 5.39 -6.27
CA LEU A 124 -1.58 4.53 -5.28
C LEU A 124 -0.57 3.47 -4.84
N GLN A 125 -0.37 3.34 -3.53
CA GLN A 125 0.34 2.24 -2.91
C GLN A 125 -0.64 1.40 -2.10
N VAL A 126 -0.45 0.08 -2.09
CA VAL A 126 -1.30 -0.85 -1.37
C VAL A 126 -0.54 -1.37 -0.15
N ALA A 127 -1.24 -1.51 0.96
CA ALA A 127 -0.69 -2.08 2.17
C ALA A 127 -1.66 -3.10 2.79
N ALA A 128 -1.11 -4.17 3.33
CA ALA A 128 -1.84 -5.17 4.11
C ALA A 128 -1.05 -5.48 5.38
N PRO A 129 -1.70 -5.46 6.56
CA PRO A 129 -1.04 -5.80 7.81
C PRO A 129 -0.71 -7.30 7.84
N TYR A 130 0.49 -7.63 8.29
CA TYR A 130 0.87 -9.02 8.57
C TYR A 130 0.09 -9.56 9.78
N THR A 131 -0.13 -10.88 9.80
CA THR A 131 -0.55 -11.58 11.02
C THR A 131 0.50 -11.42 12.13
N LYS A 132 0.12 -11.75 13.36
CA LYS A 132 1.12 -11.92 14.42
C LYS A 132 2.12 -13.01 13.96
N PRO A 133 3.45 -12.77 14.03
CA PRO A 133 4.43 -13.75 13.62
C PRO A 133 4.41 -14.97 14.54
N GLU A 134 4.75 -16.11 13.95
CA GLU A 134 4.97 -17.38 14.62
C GLU A 134 6.44 -17.74 14.49
N VAL A 135 7.02 -18.34 15.53
CA VAL A 135 8.42 -18.76 15.52
C VAL A 135 8.49 -20.26 15.80
N THR A 136 9.17 -20.98 14.92
CA THR A 136 9.55 -22.38 15.09
C THR A 136 11.06 -22.50 15.30
N LEU A 137 11.48 -23.62 15.86
CA LEU A 137 12.86 -23.90 16.23
C LEU A 137 13.29 -25.25 15.67
N GLU A 138 14.45 -25.31 15.04
CA GLU A 138 15.01 -26.55 14.51
C GLU A 138 16.46 -26.75 15.00
N PRO A 139 16.80 -27.87 15.66
CA PRO A 139 15.90 -28.94 16.10
C PRO A 139 14.99 -28.53 17.28
N GLU A 140 13.79 -29.13 17.37
CA GLU A 140 12.77 -28.75 18.37
C GLU A 140 13.06 -29.24 19.81
N SER A 141 13.91 -30.25 19.98
CA SER A 141 14.12 -30.92 21.27
C SER A 141 15.55 -31.43 21.45
N ASN A 142 15.87 -31.86 22.68
CA ASN A 142 17.19 -32.36 23.10
C ASN A 142 18.34 -31.34 22.96
N LEU A 143 17.99 -30.07 22.98
CA LEU A 143 18.91 -28.95 22.87
C LEU A 143 19.84 -28.87 24.06
N ARG A 144 21.11 -28.56 23.80
CA ARG A 144 22.13 -28.30 24.80
C ARG A 144 22.77 -26.94 24.54
N PRO A 145 23.29 -26.29 25.59
CA PRO A 145 24.15 -25.13 25.39
C PRO A 145 25.31 -25.48 24.46
N GLY A 146 25.55 -24.65 23.44
CA GLY A 146 26.54 -24.89 22.39
C GLY A 146 25.98 -25.50 21.10
N ASP A 147 24.72 -25.96 21.09
CA ASP A 147 24.08 -26.44 19.87
C ASP A 147 23.75 -25.26 18.93
N GLU A 148 23.95 -25.46 17.64
CA GLU A 148 23.50 -24.54 16.61
C GLU A 148 22.03 -24.83 16.28
N VAL A 149 21.21 -23.79 16.35
CA VAL A 149 19.76 -23.87 16.08
C VAL A 149 19.33 -22.84 15.07
N ALA A 150 18.30 -23.17 14.30
CA ALA A 150 17.63 -22.26 13.39
C ALA A 150 16.27 -21.86 13.98
N LEU A 151 16.07 -20.55 14.19
CA LEU A 151 14.77 -19.96 14.50
C LEU A 151 14.13 -19.45 13.22
N THR A 152 12.95 -19.96 12.89
CA THR A 152 12.20 -19.53 11.71
C THR A 152 10.99 -18.71 12.14
N CYS A 153 10.99 -17.42 11.81
CA CYS A 153 9.89 -16.49 12.03
C CYS A 153 9.05 -16.36 10.77
N VAL A 154 7.76 -16.64 10.86
CA VAL A 154 6.82 -16.61 9.72
C VAL A 154 5.64 -15.69 10.05
N ALA A 155 5.24 -14.85 9.09
CA ALA A 155 4.01 -14.08 9.16
C ALA A 155 3.30 -14.07 7.81
N TYR A 156 1.97 -14.03 7.82
CA TYR A 156 1.14 -14.25 6.64
C TYR A 156 0.37 -12.99 6.22
N GLY A 157 -0.04 -12.96 4.95
CA GLY A 157 -1.05 -12.04 4.44
C GLY A 157 -0.67 -10.57 4.34
N GLY A 158 0.60 -10.22 4.55
CA GLY A 158 1.03 -8.82 4.53
C GLY A 158 1.52 -8.35 3.17
N TYR A 159 1.51 -7.04 2.95
CA TYR A 159 2.02 -6.39 1.74
C TYR A 159 2.36 -4.92 2.08
N PRO A 160 3.42 -4.33 1.50
CA PRO A 160 4.48 -4.96 0.73
C PRO A 160 5.41 -5.79 1.64
N LYS A 161 6.58 -6.21 1.14
CA LYS A 161 7.58 -6.93 1.94
C LYS A 161 7.95 -6.12 3.19
N ALA A 162 7.83 -6.75 4.37
CA ALA A 162 8.23 -6.14 5.63
C ALA A 162 9.76 -6.11 5.83
N ASP A 163 10.21 -5.16 6.63
CA ASP A 163 11.55 -5.19 7.24
C ASP A 163 11.53 -6.11 8.45
N VAL A 164 12.60 -6.89 8.64
CA VAL A 164 12.72 -7.83 9.76
C VAL A 164 13.86 -7.41 10.66
N ILE A 165 13.61 -7.39 11.96
CA ILE A 165 14.61 -7.17 12.99
C ILE A 165 14.60 -8.36 13.94
N TRP A 166 15.76 -8.97 14.12
CA TRP A 166 16.00 -9.95 15.17
C TRP A 166 16.80 -9.34 16.31
N GLN A 167 16.38 -9.60 17.55
CA GLN A 167 17.11 -9.19 18.75
C GLN A 167 17.19 -10.34 19.75
N ASP A 168 18.26 -10.39 20.55
CA ASP A 168 18.30 -11.27 21.72
C ASP A 168 17.62 -10.63 22.95
N GLY A 169 17.54 -11.37 24.05
CA GLY A 169 16.97 -10.92 25.32
C GLY A 169 17.64 -9.70 25.95
N SER A 170 18.86 -9.38 25.55
CA SER A 170 19.58 -8.17 25.97
C SER A 170 19.29 -6.96 25.07
N GLY A 171 18.58 -7.18 23.96
CA GLY A 171 18.28 -6.18 22.94
C GLY A 171 19.36 -6.03 21.87
N ARG A 172 20.41 -6.87 21.87
CA ARG A 172 21.44 -6.84 20.83
C ARG A 172 20.84 -7.26 19.50
N ASN A 173 21.17 -6.51 18.45
CA ASN A 173 20.69 -6.76 17.11
C ASN A 173 21.41 -7.97 16.50
N LEU A 174 20.64 -8.94 15.99
CA LEU A 174 21.12 -10.16 15.33
C LEU A 174 20.76 -10.20 13.83
N THR A 175 20.24 -9.09 13.29
CA THR A 175 19.70 -9.01 11.92
C THR A 175 20.76 -9.18 10.84
N ASP A 176 22.05 -9.01 11.15
CA ASP A 176 23.12 -9.07 10.14
C ASP A 176 23.33 -10.47 9.53
N ASN A 177 22.93 -11.54 10.24
CA ASN A 177 23.13 -12.93 9.80
C ASN A 177 21.80 -13.69 9.69
N ILE A 178 20.82 -13.08 9.03
CA ILE A 178 19.51 -13.70 8.80
C ILE A 178 19.28 -13.95 7.32
N THR A 179 18.48 -14.97 7.03
CA THR A 179 17.95 -15.19 5.68
C THR A 179 16.50 -14.72 5.65
N THR A 180 16.08 -14.00 4.61
CA THR A 180 14.66 -13.62 4.42
C THR A 180 14.15 -14.13 3.08
N SER A 181 12.89 -14.55 3.05
CA SER A 181 12.20 -14.95 1.83
C SER A 181 10.74 -14.52 1.87
N VAL A 182 10.16 -14.32 0.70
CA VAL A 182 8.75 -13.96 0.53
C VAL A 182 8.11 -14.85 -0.53
N VAL A 183 6.88 -15.29 -0.27
CA VAL A 183 6.06 -16.02 -1.23
C VAL A 183 4.71 -15.31 -1.35
N ALA A 184 4.31 -14.98 -2.58
CA ALA A 184 3.02 -14.37 -2.86
C ALA A 184 1.93 -15.43 -3.03
N ASN A 185 0.75 -15.17 -2.47
CA ASN A 185 -0.45 -15.95 -2.76
C ASN A 185 -1.16 -15.43 -4.03
N GLU A 186 -2.28 -16.04 -4.41
CA GLU A 186 -3.08 -15.67 -5.58
C GLU A 186 -3.64 -14.23 -5.52
N GLN A 187 -3.76 -13.66 -4.32
CA GLN A 187 -4.20 -12.28 -4.10
C GLN A 187 -3.05 -11.27 -4.16
N GLY A 188 -1.81 -11.75 -4.34
CA GLY A 188 -0.59 -10.94 -4.30
C GLY A 188 -0.07 -10.65 -2.90
N LEU A 189 -0.71 -11.16 -1.84
CA LEU A 189 -0.26 -10.97 -0.46
C LEU A 189 0.90 -11.88 -0.13
N PHE A 190 1.83 -11.40 0.69
CA PHE A 190 3.06 -12.11 1.02
C PHE A 190 2.96 -12.93 2.31
N THR A 191 3.51 -14.12 2.25
CA THR A 191 4.03 -14.85 3.42
C THR A 191 5.51 -14.48 3.56
N MET A 192 5.85 -13.85 4.69
CA MET A 192 7.20 -13.44 5.03
C MET A 192 7.84 -14.48 5.94
N THR A 193 9.02 -14.96 5.57
CA THR A 193 9.79 -15.92 6.35
C THR A 193 11.19 -15.38 6.60
N SER A 194 11.63 -15.40 7.85
CA SER A 194 12.99 -15.07 8.24
C SER A 194 13.60 -16.16 9.10
N VAL A 195 14.83 -16.56 8.78
CA VAL A 195 15.58 -17.60 9.51
C VAL A 195 16.79 -16.95 10.16
N LEU A 196 16.94 -17.16 11.46
CA LEU A 196 18.07 -16.76 12.28
C LEU A 196 18.79 -18.02 12.76
N THR A 197 20.10 -18.13 12.50
CA THR A 197 20.92 -19.23 13.00
C THR A 197 21.82 -18.75 14.13
N VAL A 198 21.73 -19.41 15.29
CA VAL A 198 22.45 -19.02 16.51
C VAL A 198 22.94 -20.23 17.29
N VAL A 199 24.01 -20.05 18.06
CA VAL A 199 24.48 -21.03 19.03
C VAL A 199 23.79 -20.77 20.37
N LEU A 200 23.18 -21.80 20.96
CA LEU A 200 22.41 -21.66 22.19
C LEU A 200 23.28 -21.41 23.42
N GLU A 201 22.85 -20.44 24.23
CA GLU A 201 23.30 -20.27 25.61
C GLU A 201 22.29 -20.92 26.56
N PRO A 202 22.62 -21.13 27.86
CA PRO A 202 21.74 -21.85 28.80
C PRO A 202 20.31 -21.32 28.88
N ASN A 203 20.15 -20.00 28.79
CA ASN A 203 18.86 -19.31 28.76
C ASN A 203 18.90 -18.20 27.71
N SER A 204 18.53 -18.51 26.47
CA SER A 204 18.48 -17.53 25.39
C SER A 204 17.02 -17.14 25.10
N SER A 205 16.78 -15.85 24.92
CA SER A 205 15.52 -15.37 24.37
C SER A 205 15.77 -14.56 23.12
N PHE A 206 14.82 -14.64 22.19
CA PHE A 206 14.91 -14.02 20.88
C PHE A 206 13.60 -13.32 20.56
N SER A 207 13.70 -12.17 19.91
CA SER A 207 12.58 -11.39 19.40
C SER A 207 12.68 -11.29 17.89
N CYS A 208 11.59 -11.62 17.21
CA CYS A 208 11.41 -11.33 15.79
C CYS A 208 10.39 -10.20 15.66
N ARG A 209 10.78 -9.11 15.00
CA ARG A 209 9.93 -7.93 14.75
C ARG A 209 9.84 -7.68 13.26
N LEU A 210 8.61 -7.63 12.75
CA LEU A 210 8.27 -7.27 11.38
C LEU A 210 7.71 -5.86 11.36
N ILE A 211 8.23 -5.03 10.46
CA ILE A 211 7.80 -3.64 10.25
C ILE A 211 7.27 -3.54 8.83
N ASN A 212 6.01 -3.16 8.68
CA ASN A 212 5.47 -2.84 7.36
C ASN A 212 5.95 -1.43 6.98
N PRO A 213 6.60 -1.20 5.83
CA PRO A 213 7.18 0.12 5.52
C PRO A 213 6.13 1.19 5.17
N LEU A 214 4.90 0.78 4.81
CA LEU A 214 3.81 1.69 4.45
C LEU A 214 2.82 1.91 5.58
N LEU A 215 2.77 0.99 6.53
CA LEU A 215 1.95 1.11 7.73
C LEU A 215 2.87 1.49 8.87
N SER A 216 2.52 2.50 9.67
CA SER A 216 3.22 2.78 10.93
C SER A 216 2.93 1.71 12.01
N GLU A 217 2.83 0.45 11.60
CA GLU A 217 2.52 -0.71 12.41
C GLU A 217 3.69 -1.70 12.40
N GLU A 218 3.96 -2.25 13.57
CA GLU A 218 4.86 -3.39 13.75
C GLU A 218 4.10 -4.59 14.31
N ARG A 219 4.66 -5.78 14.06
CA ARG A 219 4.24 -7.03 14.68
C ARG A 219 5.46 -7.74 15.22
N SER A 220 5.37 -8.25 16.43
CA SER A 220 6.50 -8.93 17.07
C SER A 220 6.08 -10.13 17.89
N ILE A 221 7.05 -11.01 18.11
CA ILE A 221 6.95 -12.15 19.00
C ILE A 221 8.27 -12.35 19.75
N PHE A 222 8.16 -12.83 20.98
CA PHE A 222 9.29 -13.18 21.83
C PHE A 222 9.22 -14.67 22.12
N VAL A 223 10.35 -15.35 21.97
CA VAL A 223 10.50 -16.77 22.30
C VAL A 223 11.66 -16.97 23.25
N THR A 224 11.53 -17.94 24.15
CA THR A 224 12.62 -18.34 25.06
C THR A 224 12.97 -19.78 24.76
N VAL A 225 14.26 -20.03 24.53
CA VAL A 225 14.81 -21.35 24.26
C VAL A 225 15.69 -21.75 25.44
N THR A 226 15.42 -22.90 26.03
CA THR A 226 16.16 -23.46 27.16
C THR A 226 16.83 -24.76 26.73
N GLY A 227 18.16 -24.82 26.89
CA GLY A 227 18.91 -26.07 26.72
C GLY A 227 18.70 -26.99 27.92
N GLY A 228 18.55 -28.29 27.68
CA GLY A 228 18.59 -29.31 28.71
C GLY A 228 19.94 -29.32 29.46
N PRO A 229 19.99 -29.90 30.67
CA PRO A 229 21.20 -29.90 31.49
C PRO A 229 22.33 -30.66 30.79
N VAL A 230 23.54 -30.06 30.82
CA VAL A 230 24.76 -30.73 30.36
C VAL A 230 25.12 -31.80 31.41
N LEU A 231 24.91 -33.07 31.07
CA LEU A 231 25.38 -34.20 31.88
C LEU A 231 26.85 -34.44 31.54
N PHE A 232 27.74 -34.16 32.50
CA PHE A 232 29.15 -34.54 32.44
C PHE A 232 29.32 -35.97 33.01
N PRO A 233 30.09 -36.87 32.35
CA PRO A 233 30.48 -38.16 32.92
C PRO A 233 31.57 -38.04 33.99
#